data_AF-A0A371YTL4-F1
#
_entry.id   AF-A0A371YTL4-F1
#
_cell.length_a   1.000
_cell.length_b   1.000
_cell.length_c   1.000
_cell.angle_alpha   90.00
_cell.angle_beta   90.00
_cell.angle_gamma   90.00
#
_symmetry.space_group_name_H-M   'P 1'
#
loop_
_entity.id
_entity.type
_entity.pdbx_description
1 polymer ?
#
loop_
_entity_poly.entity_id
_entity_poly.type
_entity_poly.pdbx_seq_one_letter_code
_entity_poly.pdbx_strand_id
1 'polypeptide(L)'
;MEQFGFSSEYYHIKIEELLNLNDAPTESSTNTKTMTNQDVILLIGQESKNISDVLFKGRDILIQAQKQGLTHFPTWIMFEQRAPQLGLLALLKPIRKKYLDFSTQSYEIALSDIIDNHLERNLKNEETAYNYSDRNKWGVPKDQRQSRFHDIDISFKEHGYDKNHPMAIMLCRGLGVKDKLHQGHHRMFFCRKYNIPYVQVQFLATNSFTGHLKTFFLWLNKTLKYKQVN
;
A
#
# COMPACT_ATOMS: atom_id res chain seq x y z
N MET A 1 20.63 -12.52 -7.02
CA MET A 1 19.18 -12.30 -7.25
C MET A 1 18.82 -11.06 -6.45
N GLU A 2 18.24 -10.01 -7.03
CA GLU A 2 17.86 -8.81 -6.27
C GLU A 2 16.85 -9.22 -5.19
N GLN A 3 17.29 -9.17 -3.92
CA GLN A 3 16.50 -9.58 -2.75
C GLN A 3 15.39 -8.57 -2.43
N PHE A 4 15.47 -7.37 -3.00
CA PHE A 4 14.57 -6.27 -2.75
C PHE A 4 13.62 -6.03 -3.93
N GLY A 5 12.36 -5.75 -3.59
CA GLY A 5 11.38 -5.14 -4.46
C GLY A 5 11.14 -3.69 -4.06
N PHE A 6 10.54 -2.95 -4.99
CA PHE A 6 10.09 -1.58 -4.76
C PHE A 6 8.64 -1.47 -5.16
N SER A 7 7.90 -0.64 -4.44
CA SER A 7 6.58 -0.14 -4.83
C SER A 7 6.57 0.41 -6.26
N SER A 8 5.39 0.45 -6.87
CA SER A 8 5.23 1.04 -8.20
C SER A 8 5.09 2.56 -8.18
N GLU A 9 4.62 3.10 -7.06
CA GLU A 9 4.32 4.52 -6.87
C GLU A 9 5.10 5.12 -5.68
N TYR A 10 5.13 6.44 -5.62
CA TYR A 10 5.53 7.19 -4.43
C TYR A 10 4.30 7.46 -3.56
N TYR A 11 4.51 7.47 -2.25
CA TYR A 11 3.49 7.80 -1.26
C TYR A 11 3.96 9.00 -0.45
N HIS A 12 3.11 10.02 -0.32
CA HIS A 12 3.33 11.18 0.52
C HIS A 12 3.08 10.78 1.97
N ILE A 13 4.10 10.22 2.61
CA ILE A 13 4.06 9.77 4.01
C ILE A 13 4.36 10.93 4.95
N LYS A 14 3.72 10.96 6.12
CA LYS A 14 3.97 11.94 7.18
C LYS A 14 5.43 11.91 7.63
N ILE A 15 6.10 13.06 7.55
CA ILE A 15 7.55 13.19 7.78
C ILE A 15 7.95 12.76 9.19
N GLU A 16 7.13 13.12 10.19
CA GLU A 16 7.38 12.77 11.60
C GLU A 16 7.49 11.25 11.81
N GLU A 17 6.62 10.46 11.17
CA GLU A 17 6.64 9.01 11.29
C GLU A 17 7.90 8.41 10.66
N LEU A 18 8.36 8.96 9.54
CA LEU A 18 9.61 8.55 8.89
C LEU A 18 10.84 8.90 9.73
N LEU A 19 10.86 10.09 10.33
CA LEU A 19 11.97 10.54 11.17
C LEU A 19 12.08 9.75 12.48
N ASN A 20 10.98 9.19 12.97
CA ASN A 20 10.95 8.32 14.15
C ASN A 20 11.53 6.91 13.88
N LEU A 21 11.77 6.54 12.62
CA LEU A 21 12.39 5.26 12.27
C LEU A 21 13.89 5.28 12.54
N ASN A 22 14.45 4.12 12.83
CA ASN A 22 15.91 3.95 12.79
C ASN A 22 16.40 3.99 11.34
N ASP A 23 17.64 4.44 11.14
CA ASP A 23 18.29 4.35 9.83
C ASP A 23 18.73 2.92 9.52
N ALA A 24 18.69 2.55 8.24
CA ALA A 24 19.24 1.28 7.80
C ALA A 24 20.76 1.20 8.08
N PRO A 25 21.31 0.03 8.42
CA PRO A 25 22.74 -0.13 8.66
C PRO A 25 23.56 0.29 7.43
N THR A 26 24.66 1.02 7.64
CA THR A 26 25.51 1.63 6.61
C THR A 26 26.07 0.63 5.57
N GLU A 27 26.13 -0.66 5.90
CA GLU A 27 26.60 -1.73 5.02
C GLU A 27 25.56 -2.20 3.99
N SER A 28 24.32 -1.72 4.11
CA SER A 28 23.20 -2.07 3.22
C SER A 28 23.32 -1.37 1.86
N SER A 29 24.47 -1.46 1.20
CA SER A 29 24.72 -0.90 -0.13
C SER A 29 23.99 -1.72 -1.20
N THR A 30 22.68 -1.54 -1.31
CA THR A 30 21.93 -2.03 -2.46
C THR A 30 22.26 -1.15 -3.65
N ASN A 31 23.14 -1.64 -4.53
CA ASN A 31 23.46 -1.04 -5.80
C ASN A 31 22.26 -1.15 -6.76
N THR A 32 21.22 -0.34 -6.53
CA THR A 32 20.12 -0.24 -7.50
C THR A 32 20.38 0.96 -8.40
N LYS A 33 20.56 0.71 -9.70
CA LYS A 33 20.88 1.72 -10.72
C LYS A 33 19.80 2.81 -10.90
N THR A 34 18.72 2.76 -10.11
CA THR A 34 17.52 3.57 -10.26
C THR A 34 17.31 4.59 -9.13
N MET A 35 18.09 4.53 -8.05
CA MET A 35 17.93 5.44 -6.92
C MET A 35 18.70 6.76 -7.13
N THR A 36 18.00 7.88 -7.05
CA THR A 36 18.61 9.21 -7.11
C THR A 36 19.05 9.67 -5.72
N ASN A 37 19.89 10.71 -5.65
CA ASN A 37 20.28 11.32 -4.37
C ASN A 37 19.14 12.09 -3.68
N GLN A 38 18.03 12.32 -4.37
CA GLN A 38 16.87 13.05 -3.85
C GLN A 38 15.76 12.13 -3.34
N ASP A 39 15.93 10.82 -3.46
CA ASP A 39 14.90 9.86 -3.04
C ASP A 39 14.88 9.69 -1.52
N VAL A 40 13.69 9.77 -0.94
CA VAL A 40 13.41 9.26 0.42
C VAL A 40 12.84 7.86 0.28
N ILE A 41 13.43 6.91 1.01
CA ILE A 41 13.11 5.49 0.86
C ILE A 41 12.83 4.87 2.22
N LEU A 42 11.64 4.31 2.34
CA LEU A 42 11.19 3.51 3.49
C LEU A 42 11.42 2.04 3.18
N LEU A 43 12.23 1.34 3.98
CA LEU A 43 12.31 -0.11 3.94
C LEU A 43 11.34 -0.70 4.96
N ILE A 44 10.28 -1.34 4.47
CA ILE A 44 9.34 -2.04 5.35
C ILE A 44 9.91 -3.39 5.79
N GLY A 45 9.76 -3.66 7.08
CA GLY A 45 10.22 -4.86 7.75
C GLY A 45 9.29 -6.05 7.54
N GLN A 46 9.22 -6.95 8.53
CA GLN A 46 8.42 -8.18 8.52
C GLN A 46 7.73 -8.34 9.87
N GLU A 47 6.44 -8.01 9.93
CA GLU A 47 5.63 -8.15 11.14
C GLU A 47 5.67 -9.59 11.68
N SER A 48 5.51 -10.60 10.83
CA SER A 48 5.52 -12.01 11.23
C SER A 48 6.84 -12.48 11.87
N LYS A 49 7.94 -11.76 11.63
CA LYS A 49 9.28 -12.05 12.18
C LYS A 49 9.77 -10.99 13.16
N ASN A 50 8.93 -10.02 13.52
CA ASN A 50 9.30 -8.88 14.35
C ASN A 50 10.54 -8.12 13.85
N ILE A 51 10.68 -7.97 12.53
CA ILE A 51 11.74 -7.17 11.92
C ILE A 51 11.16 -5.78 11.67
N SER A 52 11.70 -4.77 12.35
CA SER A 52 11.19 -3.39 12.29
C SER A 52 11.37 -2.73 10.92
N ASP A 53 10.50 -1.76 10.64
CA ASP A 53 10.63 -0.84 9.51
C ASP A 53 11.78 0.15 9.77
N VAL A 54 12.50 0.55 8.71
CA VAL A 54 13.66 1.45 8.81
C VAL A 54 13.66 2.49 7.71
N LEU A 55 14.21 3.67 7.99
CA LEU A 55 14.48 4.68 6.99
C LEU A 55 15.75 4.27 6.23
N PHE A 56 15.58 3.88 4.97
CA PHE A 56 16.70 3.40 4.17
C PHE A 56 17.55 4.54 3.63
N LYS A 57 16.91 5.65 3.23
CA LYS A 57 17.58 6.83 2.68
C LYS A 57 16.71 8.08 2.87
N GLY A 58 17.37 9.24 2.97
CA GLY A 58 16.71 10.54 2.79
C GLY A 58 16.43 11.31 4.08
N ARG A 59 17.04 10.94 5.21
CA ARG A 59 16.86 11.64 6.49
C ARG A 59 17.12 13.15 6.40
N ASP A 60 18.24 13.55 5.81
CA ASP A 60 18.59 14.97 5.68
C ASP A 60 17.56 15.73 4.82
N ILE A 61 17.03 15.08 3.78
CA ILE A 61 15.98 15.62 2.90
C ILE A 61 14.70 15.83 3.72
N LEU A 62 14.31 14.86 4.52
CA LEU A 62 13.14 14.95 5.41
C LEU A 62 13.29 16.07 6.44
N ILE A 63 14.46 16.21 7.05
CA ILE A 63 14.75 17.30 8.00
C ILE A 63 14.64 18.67 7.31
N GLN A 64 15.18 18.80 6.10
CA GLN A 64 15.05 20.04 5.33
C GLN A 64 13.61 20.33 4.92
N ALA A 65 12.87 19.32 4.45
CA ALA A 65 11.45 19.44 4.11
C ALA A 65 10.60 19.85 5.30
N GLN A 66 10.86 19.28 6.49
CA GLN A 66 10.19 19.67 7.73
C GLN A 66 10.48 21.12 8.11
N LYS A 67 11.73 21.58 7.95
CA LYS A 67 12.12 22.98 8.15
C LYS A 67 11.44 23.94 7.16
N GLN A 68 11.09 23.46 5.97
CA GLN A 68 10.33 24.20 4.96
C GLN A 68 8.81 24.20 5.25
N GLY A 69 8.35 23.57 6.34
CA GLY A 69 6.95 23.52 6.73
C GLY A 69 6.13 22.41 6.06
N LEU A 70 6.78 21.48 5.34
CA LEU A 70 6.11 20.31 4.79
C LEU A 70 5.77 19.33 5.90
N THR A 71 4.58 18.72 5.83
CA THR A 71 4.12 17.68 6.78
C THR A 71 4.26 16.28 6.21
N HIS A 72 4.20 16.14 4.89
CA HIS A 72 4.28 14.88 4.15
C HIS A 72 5.31 15.00 3.03
N PHE A 73 5.97 13.89 2.69
CA PHE A 73 7.01 13.87 1.68
C PHE A 73 6.88 12.64 0.75
N PRO A 74 7.08 12.79 -0.57
CA PRO A 74 7.03 11.68 -1.51
C PRO A 74 8.13 10.66 -1.17
N THR A 75 7.69 9.45 -0.81
CA THR A 75 8.53 8.38 -0.28
C THR A 75 8.32 7.11 -1.08
N TRP A 76 9.43 6.47 -1.47
CA TRP A 76 9.40 5.20 -2.19
C TRP A 76 9.49 4.04 -1.20
N ILE A 77 8.65 3.03 -1.36
CA ILE A 77 8.63 1.87 -0.46
C ILE A 77 9.49 0.76 -1.03
N MET A 78 10.50 0.35 -0.28
CA MET A 78 11.35 -0.81 -0.53
C MET A 78 10.97 -1.96 0.40
N PHE A 79 11.09 -3.20 -0.06
CA PHE A 79 10.75 -4.39 0.73
C PHE A 79 11.60 -5.59 0.32
N GLU A 80 11.85 -6.51 1.25
CA GLU A 80 12.41 -7.82 0.91
C GLU A 80 11.36 -8.74 0.28
N GLN A 81 11.75 -9.42 -0.80
CA GLN A 81 10.96 -10.48 -1.43
C GLN A 81 10.68 -11.59 -0.40
N ARG A 82 9.43 -12.05 -0.28
CA ARG A 82 9.03 -12.99 0.80
C ARG A 82 9.37 -14.46 0.50
N ALA A 83 9.43 -14.83 -0.76
CA ALA A 83 9.79 -16.18 -1.22
C ALA A 83 10.60 -16.14 -2.52
N PRO A 84 11.74 -15.41 -2.59
CA PRO A 84 12.49 -15.20 -3.84
C PRO A 84 12.91 -16.51 -4.52
N GLN A 85 13.13 -17.57 -3.75
CA GLN A 85 13.47 -18.91 -4.24
C GLN A 85 12.40 -19.54 -5.16
N LEU A 86 11.15 -19.09 -5.07
CA LEU A 86 10.05 -19.58 -5.92
C LEU A 86 9.91 -18.80 -7.24
N GLY A 87 10.70 -17.74 -7.43
CA GLY A 87 10.68 -16.92 -8.65
C GLY A 87 9.27 -16.50 -9.07
N LEU A 88 8.91 -16.77 -10.33
CA LEU A 88 7.60 -16.42 -10.90
C LEU A 88 6.43 -17.20 -10.29
N LEU A 89 6.67 -18.40 -9.76
CA LEU A 89 5.62 -19.21 -9.13
C LEU A 89 5.06 -18.51 -7.89
N ALA A 90 5.88 -17.70 -7.21
CA ALA A 90 5.45 -16.91 -6.07
C ALA A 90 4.33 -15.91 -6.38
N LEU A 91 4.17 -15.53 -7.65
CA LEU A 91 3.14 -14.59 -8.09
C LEU A 91 1.76 -15.26 -8.25
N LEU A 92 1.71 -16.61 -8.29
CA LEU A 92 0.46 -17.36 -8.34
C LEU A 92 -0.34 -17.09 -7.07
N LYS A 93 -1.64 -16.81 -7.23
CA LYS A 93 -2.55 -16.43 -6.14
C LYS A 93 -2.45 -17.29 -4.86
N PRO A 94 -2.44 -18.64 -4.90
CA PRO A 94 -2.34 -19.45 -3.69
C PRO A 94 -0.99 -19.30 -2.98
N ILE A 95 0.10 -19.26 -3.75
CA ILE A 95 1.46 -19.13 -3.21
C ILE A 95 1.66 -17.72 -2.65
N ARG A 96 1.28 -16.70 -3.40
CA ARG A 96 1.34 -15.30 -2.95
C ARG A 96 0.59 -15.06 -1.64
N LYS A 97 -0.57 -15.69 -1.46
CA LYS A 97 -1.35 -15.63 -0.22
C LYS A 97 -0.63 -16.27 0.97
N LYS A 98 0.21 -17.28 0.72
CA LYS A 98 1.02 -17.95 1.74
C LYS A 98 2.25 -17.12 2.13
N TYR A 99 2.82 -16.37 1.18
CA TYR A 99 4.05 -15.60 1.35
C TYR A 99 3.79 -14.09 1.19
N LEU A 100 2.94 -13.55 2.07
CA LEU A 100 2.72 -12.12 2.24
C LEU A 100 3.01 -11.74 3.69
N ASP A 101 3.48 -10.52 3.92
CA ASP A 101 3.75 -10.03 5.27
C ASP A 101 3.66 -8.51 5.34
N PHE A 102 3.14 -7.99 6.44
CA PHE A 102 2.92 -6.57 6.65
C PHE A 102 4.18 -5.84 7.11
N SER A 103 4.18 -4.53 6.91
CA SER A 103 5.05 -3.58 7.60
C SER A 103 4.74 -3.60 9.10
N THR A 104 5.75 -3.35 9.93
CA THR A 104 5.58 -3.35 11.39
C THR A 104 4.85 -2.13 11.90
N GLN A 105 4.91 -1.02 11.16
CA GLN A 105 4.19 0.20 11.45
C GLN A 105 3.12 0.46 10.40
N SER A 106 2.20 1.35 10.77
CA SER A 106 1.28 1.97 9.84
C SER A 106 1.68 3.43 9.65
N TYR A 107 1.38 3.97 8.47
CA TYR A 107 1.81 5.29 8.05
C TYR A 107 0.62 6.14 7.62
N GLU A 108 0.61 7.40 8.00
CA GLU A 108 -0.32 8.39 7.46
C GLU A 108 0.15 8.82 6.06
N ILE A 109 -0.72 8.64 5.06
CA ILE A 109 -0.47 9.06 3.67
C ILE A 109 -1.57 9.96 3.14
N ALA A 110 -1.27 10.72 2.09
CA ALA A 110 -2.28 11.44 1.34
C ALA A 110 -3.28 10.47 0.67
N LEU A 111 -4.58 10.72 0.86
CA LEU A 111 -5.65 9.93 0.22
C LEU A 111 -5.54 9.98 -1.31
N SER A 112 -5.10 11.12 -1.86
CA SER A 112 -4.86 11.33 -3.29
C SER A 112 -3.91 10.29 -3.88
N ASP A 113 -2.90 9.81 -3.13
CA ASP A 113 -1.97 8.79 -3.62
C ASP A 113 -2.68 7.46 -3.93
N ILE A 114 -3.78 7.16 -3.23
CA ILE A 114 -4.58 5.96 -3.51
C ILE A 114 -5.47 6.18 -4.75
N ILE A 115 -6.05 7.38 -4.86
CA ILE A 115 -7.04 7.76 -5.90
C ILE A 115 -6.36 7.93 -7.26
N ASP A 116 -5.34 8.78 -7.32
CA ASP A 116 -4.68 9.22 -8.54
C ASP A 116 -3.88 8.08 -9.18
N ASN A 117 -3.31 7.20 -8.35
CA ASN A 117 -2.62 6.00 -8.80
C ASN A 117 -3.57 4.81 -9.09
N HIS A 118 -4.88 5.01 -8.93
CA HIS A 118 -5.91 3.99 -9.18
C HIS A 118 -5.62 2.67 -8.45
N LEU A 119 -5.25 2.75 -7.17
CA LEU A 119 -4.92 1.57 -6.37
C LEU A 119 -6.17 0.77 -6.01
N GLU A 120 -7.32 1.41 -5.97
CA GLU A 120 -8.59 0.78 -5.63
C GLU A 120 -9.02 -0.23 -6.68
N ARG A 121 -9.86 -1.16 -6.23
CA ARG A 121 -10.60 -2.09 -7.08
C ARG A 121 -12.02 -2.12 -6.55
N ASN A 122 -13.01 -1.99 -7.44
CA ASN A 122 -14.43 -2.14 -7.11
C ASN A 122 -14.84 -1.31 -5.88
N LEU A 123 -14.79 0.02 -6.00
CA LEU A 123 -15.26 0.93 -4.96
C LEU A 123 -16.65 0.51 -4.48
N LYS A 124 -16.76 0.25 -3.17
CA LYS A 124 -18.00 -0.17 -2.55
C LYS A 124 -18.81 1.08 -2.19
N ASN A 125 -19.83 1.35 -2.99
CA ASN A 125 -20.87 2.33 -2.65
C ASN A 125 -22.00 1.66 -1.85
N GLU A 126 -22.97 2.44 -1.38
CA GLU A 126 -24.12 1.95 -0.61
C GLU A 126 -24.84 0.77 -1.28
N GLU A 127 -24.99 0.83 -2.61
CA GLU A 127 -25.69 -0.19 -3.40
C GLU A 127 -24.89 -1.49 -3.57
N THR A 128 -23.55 -1.42 -3.57
CA THR A 128 -22.65 -2.56 -3.85
C THR A 128 -21.88 -3.07 -2.63
N ALA A 129 -21.97 -2.32 -1.53
CA ALA A 129 -21.48 -2.67 -0.22
C ALA A 129 -22.09 -4.00 0.25
N TYR A 130 -21.24 -4.94 0.65
CA TYR A 130 -21.67 -6.26 1.11
C TYR A 130 -22.55 -7.04 0.10
N ASN A 131 -22.57 -6.66 -1.19
CA ASN A 131 -23.11 -7.50 -2.26
C ASN A 131 -22.16 -8.68 -2.46
N TYR A 132 -22.57 -9.84 -1.95
CA TYR A 132 -22.01 -11.12 -2.34
C TYR A 132 -22.75 -11.62 -3.58
N SER A 133 -22.08 -12.38 -4.43
CA SER A 133 -22.77 -13.03 -5.55
C SER A 133 -23.85 -13.96 -5.03
N ASP A 134 -24.93 -14.16 -5.80
CA ASP A 134 -26.07 -15.02 -5.44
C ASP A 134 -25.67 -16.48 -5.13
N ARG A 135 -24.44 -16.88 -5.52
CA ARG A 135 -23.84 -18.17 -5.21
C ARG A 135 -23.32 -18.29 -3.77
N ASN A 136 -23.27 -17.20 -3.01
CA ASN A 136 -22.74 -17.19 -1.66
C ASN A 136 -23.86 -17.46 -0.64
N LYS A 137 -23.96 -18.71 -0.17
CA LYS A 137 -24.95 -19.16 0.83
C LYS A 137 -24.86 -18.41 2.19
N TRP A 138 -23.82 -17.61 2.37
CA TRP A 138 -23.53 -16.83 3.58
C TRP A 138 -23.70 -15.31 3.36
N GLY A 139 -24.45 -14.91 2.33
CA GLY A 139 -24.73 -13.51 2.05
C GLY A 139 -25.51 -12.85 3.19
N VAL A 140 -25.07 -11.66 3.61
CA VAL A 140 -25.77 -10.87 4.64
C VAL A 140 -27.11 -10.36 4.06
N PRO A 141 -28.25 -10.50 4.77
CA PRO A 141 -29.54 -9.97 4.32
C PRO A 141 -29.48 -8.47 3.98
N LYS A 142 -30.30 -8.01 3.03
CA LYS A 142 -30.28 -6.60 2.53
C LYS A 142 -30.36 -5.58 3.67
N ASP A 143 -31.29 -5.76 4.61
CA ASP A 143 -31.53 -4.80 5.69
C ASP A 143 -30.32 -4.71 6.64
N GLN A 144 -29.69 -5.85 6.94
CA GLN A 144 -28.45 -5.89 7.73
C GLN A 144 -27.28 -5.22 7.01
N ARG A 145 -27.23 -5.28 5.67
CA ARG A 145 -26.18 -4.60 4.89
C ARG A 145 -26.35 -3.09 4.93
N GLN A 146 -27.58 -2.61 4.78
CA GLN A 146 -27.92 -1.19 4.88
C GLN A 146 -27.65 -0.66 6.30
N SER A 147 -28.04 -1.41 7.33
CA SER A 147 -27.73 -1.07 8.73
C SER A 147 -26.22 -0.93 8.94
N ARG A 148 -25.41 -1.93 8.55
CA ARG A 148 -23.95 -1.85 8.70
C ARG A 148 -23.33 -0.68 7.96
N PHE A 149 -23.83 -0.36 6.77
CA PHE A 149 -23.35 0.79 6.02
C PHE A 149 -23.72 2.11 6.72
N HIS A 150 -24.94 2.20 7.25
CA HIS A 150 -25.42 3.33 8.02
C HIS A 150 -24.63 3.54 9.32
N ASP A 151 -24.31 2.46 10.03
CA ASP A 151 -23.51 2.52 11.27
C ASP A 151 -22.12 3.09 11.00
N ILE A 152 -21.48 2.70 9.89
CA ILE A 152 -20.20 3.27 9.48
C ILE A 152 -20.37 4.75 9.09
N ASP A 153 -21.47 5.10 8.40
CA ASP A 153 -21.75 6.48 8.04
C ASP A 153 -21.91 7.39 9.26
N ILE A 154 -22.65 6.94 10.28
CA ILE A 154 -22.80 7.65 11.56
C ILE A 154 -21.44 7.78 12.24
N SER A 155 -20.68 6.68 12.34
CA SER A 155 -19.36 6.69 12.98
C SER A 155 -18.43 7.72 12.33
N PHE A 156 -18.41 7.82 11.00
CA PHE A 156 -17.62 8.84 10.31
C PHE A 156 -18.13 10.27 10.54
N LYS A 157 -19.45 10.50 10.65
CA LYS A 157 -19.99 11.84 10.97
C LYS A 157 -19.61 12.30 12.36
N GLU A 158 -19.66 11.39 13.33
CA GLU A 158 -19.44 11.72 14.73
C GLU A 158 -17.95 11.75 15.11
N HIS A 159 -17.15 10.81 14.60
CA HIS A 159 -15.77 10.58 15.05
C HIS A 159 -14.72 10.80 13.94
N GLY A 160 -15.14 10.94 12.68
CA GLY A 160 -14.24 11.00 11.54
C GLY A 160 -13.59 9.66 11.21
N TYR A 161 -12.46 9.72 10.51
CA TYR A 161 -11.69 8.52 10.16
C TYR A 161 -10.83 8.04 11.33
N ASP A 162 -11.07 6.81 11.78
CA ASP A 162 -10.27 6.17 12.83
C ASP A 162 -8.93 5.62 12.29
N LYS A 163 -7.84 6.25 12.73
CA LYS A 163 -6.47 5.91 12.34
C LYS A 163 -5.97 4.59 12.94
N ASN A 164 -6.60 4.08 14.01
CA ASN A 164 -6.23 2.80 14.62
C ASN A 164 -6.60 1.61 13.73
N HIS A 165 -7.44 1.85 12.72
CA HIS A 165 -7.81 0.86 11.72
C HIS A 165 -7.19 1.28 10.36
N PRO A 166 -5.93 0.92 10.08
CA PRO A 166 -5.25 1.27 8.83
C PRO A 166 -5.74 0.46 7.64
N MET A 167 -5.81 1.08 6.47
CA MET A 167 -6.06 0.37 5.20
C MET A 167 -4.81 -0.42 4.80
N ALA A 168 -4.95 -1.46 3.97
CA ALA A 168 -3.80 -2.25 3.55
C ALA A 168 -3.48 -2.00 2.08
N ILE A 169 -2.25 -1.60 1.76
CA ILE A 169 -1.75 -1.48 0.39
C ILE A 169 -0.79 -2.64 0.11
N MET A 170 -1.16 -3.50 -0.84
CA MET A 170 -0.29 -4.60 -1.28
C MET A 170 0.63 -4.12 -2.40
N LEU A 171 1.92 -4.14 -2.11
CA LEU A 171 2.97 -3.73 -3.03
C LEU A 171 3.11 -4.74 -4.17
N CYS A 172 3.24 -4.25 -5.39
CA CYS A 172 3.45 -5.05 -6.60
C CYS A 172 2.40 -6.17 -6.84
N ARG A 173 1.16 -6.03 -6.35
CA ARG A 173 0.09 -7.04 -6.56
C ARG A 173 -0.26 -7.27 -8.03
N GLY A 174 -0.42 -6.20 -8.82
CA GLY A 174 -0.89 -6.25 -10.20
C GLY A 174 0.19 -6.80 -11.13
N LEU A 175 0.04 -8.04 -11.59
CA LEU A 175 1.05 -8.75 -12.38
C LEU A 175 2.46 -8.71 -11.75
N GLY A 176 2.58 -8.69 -10.41
CA GLY A 176 3.89 -8.60 -9.76
C GLY A 176 4.58 -7.24 -9.91
N VAL A 177 3.90 -6.19 -10.40
CA VAL A 177 4.54 -4.90 -10.72
C VAL A 177 3.80 -3.65 -10.28
N LYS A 178 2.47 -3.70 -10.08
CA LYS A 178 1.66 -2.54 -9.65
C LYS A 178 1.12 -2.70 -8.24
N ASP A 179 1.16 -1.64 -7.47
CA ASP A 179 0.56 -1.60 -6.13
C ASP A 179 -0.96 -1.63 -6.21
N LYS A 180 -1.62 -2.11 -5.16
CA LYS A 180 -3.08 -2.15 -5.05
C LYS A 180 -3.58 -2.08 -3.62
N LEU A 181 -4.73 -1.42 -3.44
CA LEU A 181 -5.50 -1.47 -2.21
C LEU A 181 -5.96 -2.92 -1.98
N HIS A 182 -5.48 -3.52 -0.90
CA HIS A 182 -5.77 -4.89 -0.52
C HIS A 182 -6.98 -4.99 0.41
N GLN A 183 -7.10 -4.07 1.37
CA GLN A 183 -8.19 -3.99 2.36
C GLN A 183 -8.53 -2.52 2.63
N GLY A 184 -9.76 -2.26 3.05
CA GLY A 184 -10.22 -0.91 3.39
C GLY A 184 -11.16 -0.25 2.36
N HIS A 185 -11.73 -1.01 1.42
CA HIS A 185 -12.58 -0.45 0.36
C HIS A 185 -13.80 0.36 0.86
N HIS A 186 -14.41 -0.03 1.97
CA HIS A 186 -15.50 0.74 2.59
C HIS A 186 -14.98 2.04 3.24
N ARG A 187 -13.86 1.95 3.97
CA ARG A 187 -13.20 3.13 4.57
C ARG A 187 -12.84 4.15 3.49
N MET A 188 -12.29 3.68 2.37
CA MET A 188 -11.99 4.52 1.22
C MET A 188 -13.21 5.29 0.69
N PHE A 189 -14.38 4.65 0.61
CA PHE A 189 -15.62 5.31 0.20
C PHE A 189 -15.99 6.45 1.17
N PHE A 190 -15.97 6.19 2.48
CA PHE A 190 -16.32 7.21 3.47
C PHE A 190 -15.28 8.31 3.58
N CYS A 191 -13.99 8.00 3.49
CA CYS A 191 -12.92 9.00 3.43
C CYS A 191 -13.13 9.97 2.26
N ARG A 192 -13.55 9.47 1.09
CA ARG A 192 -13.94 10.32 -0.05
C ARG A 192 -15.20 11.14 0.25
N LYS A 193 -16.25 10.49 0.80
CA LYS A 193 -17.53 11.15 1.12
C LYS A 193 -17.35 12.33 2.09
N TYR A 194 -16.46 12.18 3.07
CA TYR A 194 -16.21 13.18 4.13
C TYR A 194 -14.96 14.04 3.87
N ASN A 195 -14.41 14.02 2.66
CA ASN A 195 -13.23 14.82 2.28
C ASN A 195 -12.03 14.66 3.24
N ILE A 196 -11.78 13.43 3.71
CA ILE A 196 -10.64 13.11 4.57
C ILE A 196 -9.36 13.15 3.71
N PRO A 197 -8.41 14.07 3.97
CA PRO A 197 -7.25 14.25 3.11
C PRO A 197 -6.15 13.22 3.37
N TYR A 198 -6.05 12.70 4.59
CA TYR A 198 -4.99 11.80 5.04
C TYR A 198 -5.55 10.56 5.71
N VAL A 199 -4.94 9.41 5.46
CA VAL A 199 -5.40 8.10 5.93
C VAL A 199 -4.24 7.24 6.40
N GLN A 200 -4.52 6.36 7.35
CA GLN A 200 -3.54 5.42 7.87
C GLN A 200 -3.49 4.19 6.97
N VAL A 201 -2.28 3.78 6.58
CA VAL A 201 -2.05 2.58 5.76
C VAL A 201 -0.97 1.69 6.35
N GLN A 202 -1.14 0.39 6.18
CA GLN A 202 -0.09 -0.60 6.41
C GLN A 202 0.29 -1.20 5.06
N PHE A 203 1.60 -1.30 4.80
CA PHE A 203 2.09 -1.85 3.55
C PHE A 203 2.21 -3.36 3.66
N LEU A 204 1.86 -4.06 2.59
CA LEU A 204 1.88 -5.51 2.52
C LEU A 204 2.81 -5.94 1.40
N ALA A 205 3.93 -6.53 1.76
CA ALA A 205 4.91 -7.05 0.82
C ALA A 205 4.63 -8.50 0.45
N THR A 206 5.05 -8.87 -0.75
CA THR A 206 5.05 -10.23 -1.27
C THR A 206 6.17 -10.34 -2.30
N ASN A 207 6.09 -11.30 -3.23
CA ASN A 207 7.00 -11.34 -4.35
C ASN A 207 6.61 -10.38 -5.47
N SER A 208 7.60 -9.79 -6.12
CA SER A 208 7.45 -8.94 -7.29
C SER A 208 8.38 -9.39 -8.42
N PHE A 209 8.11 -8.90 -9.62
CA PHE A 209 9.16 -8.88 -10.64
C PHE A 209 10.23 -7.86 -10.24
N THR A 210 11.47 -8.11 -10.68
CA THR A 210 12.61 -7.20 -10.53
C THR A 210 13.27 -6.98 -11.90
N GLY A 211 14.17 -5.99 -11.98
CA GLY A 211 14.91 -5.66 -13.21
C GLY A 211 14.03 -5.43 -14.45
N HIS A 212 14.53 -5.89 -15.61
CA HIS A 212 13.90 -5.65 -16.92
C HIS A 212 12.48 -6.20 -17.06
N LEU A 213 12.15 -7.30 -16.37
CA LEU A 213 10.80 -7.86 -16.38
C LEU A 213 9.79 -6.92 -15.71
N LYS A 214 10.17 -6.28 -14.60
CA LYS A 214 9.32 -5.26 -13.95
C LYS A 214 9.03 -4.12 -14.93
N THR A 215 10.07 -3.59 -15.58
CA THR A 215 9.94 -2.51 -16.55
C THR A 215 9.04 -2.89 -17.73
N PHE A 216 9.24 -4.09 -18.29
CA PHE A 216 8.42 -4.61 -19.38
C PHE A 216 6.94 -4.71 -18.99
N PHE A 217 6.61 -5.32 -17.85
CA PHE A 217 5.21 -5.46 -17.42
C PHE A 217 4.57 -4.15 -16.98
N LEU A 218 5.34 -3.19 -16.45
CA LEU A 218 4.86 -1.83 -16.20
C LEU A 218 4.50 -1.11 -17.51
N TRP A 219 5.38 -1.17 -18.50
CA TRP A 219 5.12 -0.64 -19.83
C TRP A 219 3.90 -1.32 -20.47
N LEU A 220 3.85 -2.65 -20.47
CA LEU A 220 2.76 -3.44 -21.03
C LEU A 220 1.41 -3.06 -20.42
N ASN A 221 1.36 -2.88 -19.09
CA ASN A 221 0.16 -2.44 -18.39
C ASN A 221 -0.28 -1.01 -18.76
N LYS A 222 0.67 -0.10 -19.02
CA LYS A 222 0.36 1.26 -19.50
C LYS A 222 -0.18 1.22 -20.93
N THR A 223 0.47 0.44 -21.81
CA THR A 223 0.15 0.38 -23.25
C THR A 223 -1.16 -0.35 -23.54
N LEU A 224 -1.39 -1.52 -22.93
CA LEU A 224 -2.58 -2.33 -23.25
C LEU A 224 -3.87 -1.81 -22.63
N LYS A 225 -3.84 -0.69 -21.86
CA LYS A 225 -4.93 -0.28 -20.96
C LYS A 225 -5.58 -1.51 -20.32
N TYR A 226 -4.76 -2.44 -19.82
CA TYR A 226 -5.25 -3.76 -19.40
C TYR A 226 -6.39 -3.54 -18.41
N LYS A 227 -7.63 -3.72 -18.90
CA LYS A 227 -8.84 -3.62 -18.08
C LYS A 227 -8.72 -4.79 -17.13
N GLN A 228 -8.22 -4.50 -15.93
CA GLN A 228 -8.26 -5.48 -14.85
C GLN A 228 -9.74 -5.83 -14.68
N VAL A 229 -10.05 -7.10 -14.89
CA VAL A 229 -11.39 -7.66 -14.75
C VAL A 229 -12.00 -7.13 -13.46
N ASN A 230 -13.07 -6.35 -13.60
CA ASN A 230 -13.91 -5.87 -12.50
C ASN A 230 -14.46 -7.07 -11.71
#